data_AF-A5FEN8-F1
#
_entry.id   AF-A5FEN8-F1
#
_cell.length_a   1.000
_cell.length_b   1.000
_cell.length_c   1.000
_cell.angle_alpha   90.00
_cell.angle_beta   90.00
_cell.angle_gamma   90.00
#
_symmetry.space_group_name_H-M   'P 1'
#
loop_
_entity.id
_entity.type
_entity.pdbx_description
1 polymer ?
#
loop_
_entity_poly.entity_id
_entity_poly.type
_entity_poly.pdbx_seq_one_letter_code
_entity_poly.pdbx_strand_id
1 'polypeptide(L)'
;MKNITILEAGLILRIVLAITMLSAVADRFGIWGAPGSNGVAWGNWENFVVYTQTLNPFATKSVAEILGSIATFFEVLLSLLLLFGFKTRIAALGTAFLMLLFALAMAISVSVKAPFDYSVLTSAAAALLLSTIGKTVFAVDNRI
;
A
#
# COMPACT_ATOMS: atom_id res chain seq x y z
N MET A 1 16.86 -27.83 10.26
CA MET A 1 16.22 -26.72 9.52
C MET A 1 16.41 -25.46 10.36
N LYS A 2 16.89 -24.34 9.80
CA LYS A 2 16.99 -23.09 10.57
C LYS A 2 15.58 -22.52 10.76
N ASN A 3 15.19 -22.23 12.00
CA ASN A 3 13.91 -21.60 12.32
C ASN A 3 13.98 -20.11 11.98
N ILE A 4 12.94 -19.57 11.32
CA ILE A 4 12.81 -18.13 11.06
C ILE A 4 12.42 -17.44 12.37
N THR A 5 13.17 -16.41 12.76
CA THR A 5 12.90 -15.58 13.93
C THR A 5 11.87 -14.49 13.62
N ILE A 6 11.24 -13.92 14.67
CA ILE A 6 10.31 -12.78 14.52
C ILE A 6 10.98 -11.58 13.86
N LEU A 7 12.28 -11.35 14.14
CA LEU A 7 13.05 -10.26 13.56
C LEU A 7 13.18 -10.41 12.03
N GLU A 8 13.46 -11.64 11.57
CA GLU A 8 13.59 -11.99 10.14
C GLU A 8 12.23 -11.94 9.45
N ALA A 9 11.19 -12.47 10.08
CA ALA A 9 9.81 -12.38 9.58
C ALA A 9 9.38 -10.91 9.44
N GLY A 10 9.72 -10.05 10.41
CA GLY A 10 9.43 -8.62 10.35
C GLY A 10 10.18 -7.88 9.23
N LEU A 11 11.40 -8.29 8.89
CA LEU A 11 12.12 -7.78 7.72
C LEU A 11 11.38 -8.16 6.42
N ILE A 12 10.95 -9.42 6.31
CA ILE A 12 10.19 -9.89 5.13
C ILE A 12 8.88 -9.10 5.01
N LEU A 13 8.13 -8.95 6.11
CA LEU A 13 6.88 -8.16 6.11
C LEU A 13 7.10 -6.72 5.67
N ARG A 14 8.14 -6.04 6.19
CA ARG A 14 8.51 -4.68 5.77
C ARG A 14 8.73 -4.57 4.27
N ILE A 15 9.57 -5.45 3.73
CA ILE A 15 9.94 -5.42 2.31
C ILE A 15 8.71 -5.70 1.46
N VAL A 16 7.96 -6.76 1.76
CA VAL A 16 6.80 -7.18 0.96
C VAL A 16 5.70 -6.13 0.97
N LEU A 17 5.37 -5.53 2.12
CA LEU A 17 4.41 -4.44 2.18
C LEU A 17 4.84 -3.25 1.32
N ALA A 18 6.11 -2.85 1.45
CA ALA A 18 6.62 -1.71 0.70
C ALA A 18 6.65 -1.94 -0.82
N ILE A 19 7.14 -3.08 -1.29
CA ILE A 19 7.14 -3.37 -2.74
C ILE A 19 5.73 -3.55 -3.28
N THR A 20 4.77 -4.04 -2.48
CA THR A 20 3.36 -4.17 -2.89
C THR A 20 2.77 -2.79 -3.19
N MET A 21 2.96 -1.83 -2.29
CA MET A 21 2.50 -0.46 -2.48
C MET A 21 3.26 0.25 -3.61
N LEU A 22 4.59 0.10 -3.70
CA LEU A 22 5.38 0.66 -4.80
C LEU A 22 5.02 0.06 -6.15
N SER A 23 4.66 -1.23 -6.20
CA SER A 23 4.17 -1.88 -7.41
C SER A 23 2.85 -1.27 -7.88
N ALA A 24 1.93 -0.99 -6.97
CA ALA A 24 0.68 -0.28 -7.30
C ALA A 24 0.97 1.14 -7.81
N VAL A 25 1.91 1.86 -7.18
CA VAL A 25 2.34 3.19 -7.66
C VAL A 25 2.96 3.09 -9.06
N ALA A 26 3.82 2.10 -9.30
CA ALA A 26 4.45 1.86 -10.60
C ALA A 26 3.42 1.61 -11.71
N ASP A 27 2.32 0.93 -11.40
CA ASP A 27 1.22 0.71 -12.34
C ASP A 27 0.53 2.01 -12.79
N ARG A 28 0.37 2.97 -11.86
CA ARG A 28 -0.20 4.30 -12.17
C ARG A 28 0.67 5.11 -13.11
N PHE A 29 1.98 4.84 -13.12
CA PHE A 29 2.92 5.47 -14.03
C PHE A 29 3.21 4.63 -15.28
N GLY A 30 2.47 3.53 -15.49
CA GLY A 30 2.56 2.70 -16.69
C GLY A 30 3.80 1.80 -16.77
N ILE A 31 4.51 1.60 -15.66
CA ILE A 31 5.74 0.79 -15.63
C ILE A 31 5.43 -0.69 -15.92
N TRP A 32 4.27 -1.19 -15.51
CA TRP A 32 3.84 -2.57 -15.76
C TRP A 32 3.24 -2.79 -17.16
N GLY A 33 2.98 -1.72 -17.91
CA GLY A 33 2.45 -1.79 -19.27
C GLY A 33 1.33 -0.79 -19.53
N ALA A 34 0.85 -0.79 -20.77
CA ALA A 34 -0.25 0.08 -21.21
C ALA A 34 -1.60 -0.38 -20.61
N PRO A 35 -2.58 0.53 -20.47
CA PRO A 35 -3.92 0.17 -20.03
C PRO A 35 -4.54 -0.98 -20.83
N GLY A 36 -5.18 -1.92 -20.13
CA GLY A 36 -5.81 -3.10 -20.74
C GLY A 36 -4.84 -4.24 -21.06
N SER A 37 -3.53 -4.07 -20.81
CA SER A 37 -2.57 -5.18 -20.90
C SER A 37 -2.80 -6.21 -19.79
N ASN A 38 -2.39 -7.46 -20.03
CA ASN A 38 -2.52 -8.52 -19.02
C ASN A 38 -1.70 -8.19 -17.76
N GLY A 39 -2.34 -8.25 -16.59
CA GLY A 39 -1.71 -7.95 -15.30
C GLY A 39 -1.58 -6.46 -14.94
N VAL A 40 -2.11 -5.55 -15.75
CA VAL A 40 -2.11 -4.09 -15.50
C VAL A 40 -3.47 -3.67 -14.94
N ALA A 41 -3.48 -2.93 -13.82
CA ALA A 41 -4.73 -2.48 -13.20
C ALA A 41 -5.21 -1.14 -13.79
N TRP A 42 -4.31 -0.17 -13.94
CA TRP A 42 -4.58 1.18 -14.47
C TRP A 42 -3.73 1.51 -15.69
N GLY A 43 -2.42 1.21 -15.63
CA GLY A 43 -1.45 1.43 -16.72
C GLY A 43 -1.15 2.88 -17.07
N ASN A 44 -1.86 3.85 -16.51
CA ASN A 44 -1.56 5.27 -16.59
C ASN A 44 -2.30 6.06 -15.50
N TRP A 45 -1.93 7.34 -15.36
CA TRP A 45 -2.47 8.23 -14.34
C TRP A 45 -3.95 8.55 -14.55
N GLU A 46 -4.36 8.79 -15.80
CA GLU A 46 -5.73 9.17 -16.15
C GLU A 46 -6.75 8.08 -15.73
N ASN A 47 -6.47 6.81 -16.04
CA ASN A 47 -7.30 5.68 -15.62
C ASN A 47 -7.30 5.49 -14.11
N PHE A 48 -6.17 5.75 -13.45
CA PHE A 48 -6.11 5.74 -11.99
C PHE A 48 -6.99 6.84 -11.37
N VAL A 49 -7.02 8.04 -11.95
CA VAL A 49 -7.91 9.13 -11.49
C VAL A 49 -9.39 8.76 -11.71
N VAL A 50 -9.73 8.17 -12.86
CA VAL A 50 -11.10 7.67 -13.13
C VAL A 50 -11.50 6.58 -12.13
N TYR A 51 -10.58 5.65 -11.82
CA TYR A 51 -10.82 4.63 -10.79
C TYR A 51 -10.98 5.25 -9.40
N THR A 52 -10.15 6.24 -9.05
CA THR A 52 -10.24 6.99 -7.79
C THR A 52 -11.60 7.69 -7.66
N GLN A 53 -12.13 8.24 -8.75
CA GLN A 53 -13.46 8.82 -8.79
C GLN A 53 -14.56 7.76 -8.58
N THR A 54 -14.38 6.55 -9.13
CA THR A 54 -15.30 5.43 -8.89
C THR A 54 -15.35 5.06 -7.41
N LEU A 55 -14.20 5.09 -6.72
CA LEU A 55 -14.13 4.85 -5.28
C LEU A 55 -14.74 5.98 -4.44
N ASN A 56 -14.76 7.21 -4.97
CA ASN A 56 -15.24 8.41 -4.29
C ASN A 56 -16.36 9.06 -5.12
N PRO A 57 -17.59 8.50 -5.13
CA PRO A 57 -18.66 8.95 -6.02
C PRO A 57 -19.12 10.41 -5.77
N PHE A 58 -18.78 10.97 -4.61
CA PHE A 58 -19.02 12.37 -4.27
C PHE A 58 -17.95 13.34 -4.83
N ALA A 59 -16.82 12.82 -5.35
CA ALA A 59 -15.71 13.63 -5.84
C ALA A 59 -15.87 13.95 -7.34
N THR A 60 -15.58 15.20 -7.71
CA THR A 60 -15.35 15.56 -9.11
C THR A 60 -14.00 15.03 -9.57
N LYS A 61 -13.74 15.02 -10.88
CA LYS A 61 -12.45 14.56 -11.43
C LYS A 61 -11.25 15.28 -10.81
N SER A 62 -11.33 16.61 -10.64
CA SER A 62 -10.25 17.40 -10.01
C SER A 62 -10.04 17.02 -8.54
N VAL A 63 -11.11 16.74 -7.80
CA VAL A 63 -11.00 16.26 -6.41
C VAL A 63 -10.41 14.86 -6.37
N ALA A 64 -10.82 13.97 -7.28
CA ALA A 64 -10.25 12.62 -7.39
C ALA A 64 -8.76 12.65 -7.72
N GLU A 65 -8.31 13.59 -8.57
CA GLU A 65 -6.89 13.78 -8.88
C GLU A 65 -6.08 14.23 -7.66
N ILE A 66 -6.62 15.14 -6.85
CA ILE A 66 -5.99 15.56 -5.59
C ILE A 66 -5.91 14.38 -4.61
N LEU A 67 -7.01 13.65 -4.43
CA LEU A 67 -7.06 12.48 -3.53
C LEU A 67 -6.08 11.39 -4.00
N GLY A 68 -6.05 11.10 -5.29
CA GLY A 68 -5.13 10.14 -5.90
C GLY A 68 -3.67 10.55 -5.73
N SER A 69 -3.36 11.85 -5.86
CA SER A 69 -2.02 12.40 -5.63
C SER A 69 -1.58 12.27 -4.17
N ILE A 70 -2.47 12.62 -3.23
CA ILE A 70 -2.21 12.49 -1.79
C ILE A 70 -1.98 11.02 -1.42
N ALA A 71 -2.84 10.12 -1.90
CA ALA A 71 -2.70 8.69 -1.66
C ALA A 71 -1.37 8.16 -2.20
N THR A 72 -1.03 8.50 -3.44
CA THR A 72 0.25 8.11 -4.08
C THR A 72 1.45 8.62 -3.29
N PHE A 73 1.41 9.87 -2.83
CA PHE A 73 2.48 10.44 -2.01
C PHE A 73 2.69 9.67 -0.71
N PHE A 74 1.61 9.39 0.02
CA PHE A 74 1.69 8.60 1.26
C PHE A 74 2.14 7.16 0.99
N GLU A 75 1.71 6.55 -0.11
CA GLU A 75 2.14 5.19 -0.46
C GLU A 75 3.65 5.14 -0.69
N VAL A 76 4.19 6.07 -1.47
CA VAL A 76 5.64 6.16 -1.70
C VAL A 76 6.38 6.44 -0.38
N LEU A 77 5.94 7.43 0.39
CA LEU A 77 6.59 7.81 1.64
C LEU A 77 6.63 6.64 2.64
N LEU A 78 5.48 6.01 2.91
CA LEU A 78 5.38 4.89 3.85
C LEU A 78 6.18 3.68 3.36
N SER A 79 6.17 3.40 2.05
CA SER A 79 6.95 2.30 1.47
C SER A 79 8.45 2.52 1.66
N LEU A 80 8.95 3.74 1.40
CA LEU A 80 10.36 4.04 1.60
C LEU A 80 10.75 3.92 3.08
N LEU A 81 9.93 4.43 4.00
CA LEU A 81 10.14 4.27 5.45
C LEU A 81 10.21 2.79 5.86
N LEU A 82 9.32 1.94 5.32
CA LEU A 82 9.31 0.51 5.60
C LEU A 82 10.53 -0.22 5.00
N LEU A 83 10.95 0.12 3.77
CA LEU A 83 12.14 -0.46 3.14
C LEU A 83 13.38 -0.22 3.99
N PHE A 84 13.65 1.05 4.33
CA PHE A 84 14.80 1.41 5.16
C PHE A 84 14.62 1.00 6.64
N GLY A 85 13.40 0.68 7.07
CA GLY A 85 13.10 0.40 8.47
C GLY A 85 13.37 1.62 9.34
N PHE A 86 12.93 2.79 8.89
CA PHE A 86 13.02 4.07 9.61
C PHE A 86 11.64 4.47 10.11
N LYS A 87 11.52 4.72 11.42
CA LYS A 87 10.24 4.90 12.12
C LYS A 87 9.23 3.80 11.78
N THR A 88 9.69 2.55 11.76
CA THR A 88 8.98 1.35 11.30
C THR A 88 7.59 1.23 11.92
N ARG A 89 7.46 1.42 13.24
CA ARG A 89 6.16 1.35 13.92
C ARG A 89 5.16 2.39 13.39
N ILE A 90 5.61 3.63 13.19
CA ILE A 90 4.75 4.72 12.70
C ILE A 90 4.40 4.47 11.23
N ALA A 91 5.37 4.06 10.40
CA ALA A 91 5.15 3.73 9.00
C ALA A 91 4.18 2.55 8.84
N ALA A 92 4.30 1.53 9.69
CA ALA A 92 3.42 0.37 9.70
C ALA A 92 1.98 0.73 10.13
N LEU A 93 1.80 1.56 11.16
CA LEU A 93 0.47 2.07 11.54
C LEU A 93 -0.15 2.95 10.44
N GLY A 94 0.64 3.83 9.83
CA GLY A 94 0.20 4.66 8.71
C GLY A 94 -0.22 3.81 7.51
N THR A 95 0.53 2.74 7.22
CA THR A 95 0.21 1.78 6.15
C THR A 95 -1.08 1.03 6.47
N ALA A 96 -1.25 0.53 7.70
CA ALA A 96 -2.47 -0.15 8.11
C ALA A 96 -3.69 0.77 7.97
N PHE A 97 -3.59 2.01 8.44
CA PHE A 97 -4.65 3.01 8.34
C PHE A 97 -4.99 3.32 6.87
N LEU A 98 -3.98 3.57 6.03
CA LEU A 98 -4.17 3.84 4.61
C LEU A 98 -4.84 2.66 3.88
N MET A 99 -4.38 1.43 4.14
CA MET A 99 -4.99 0.23 3.55
C MET A 99 -6.44 0.05 4.02
N LEU A 100 -6.77 0.36 5.27
CA LEU A 100 -8.15 0.32 5.75
C LEU A 100 -9.05 1.36 5.07
N LEU A 101 -8.54 2.57 4.81
CA LEU A 101 -9.28 3.57 4.04
C LEU A 101 -9.57 3.09 2.61
N PHE A 102 -8.57 2.49 1.93
CA PHE A 102 -8.80 1.89 0.62
C PHE A 102 -9.80 0.73 0.68
N ALA A 103 -9.67 -0.16 1.66
CA ALA A 103 -10.59 -1.28 1.82
C ALA A 103 -12.03 -0.79 2.04
N LEU A 104 -12.23 0.23 2.86
CA LEU A 104 -13.56 0.80 3.10
C LEU A 104 -14.13 1.46 1.84
N ALA A 105 -13.33 2.26 1.13
CA ALA A 105 -13.75 2.89 -0.12
C ALA A 105 -14.11 1.85 -1.19
N MET A 106 -13.30 0.80 -1.35
CA MET A 106 -13.58 -0.31 -2.27
C MET A 106 -14.82 -1.10 -1.88
N ALA A 107 -15.01 -1.37 -0.58
CA ALA A 107 -16.17 -2.12 -0.08
C ALA A 107 -17.49 -1.38 -0.34
N ILE A 108 -17.50 -0.06 -0.14
CA ILE A 108 -18.70 0.78 -0.29
C ILE A 108 -19.00 1.04 -1.76
N SER A 109 -17.98 1.35 -2.57
CA SER A 109 -18.18 1.86 -3.93
C SER A 109 -18.12 0.81 -5.03
N VAL A 110 -17.45 -0.33 -4.80
CA VAL A 110 -17.30 -1.39 -5.82
C VAL A 110 -18.05 -2.64 -5.38
N SER A 111 -17.58 -3.30 -4.33
CA SER A 111 -18.25 -4.44 -3.70
C SER A 111 -17.51 -4.83 -2.43
N VAL A 112 -18.20 -5.48 -1.48
CA VAL A 112 -17.60 -6.04 -0.26
C VAL A 112 -16.48 -7.06 -0.58
N LYS A 113 -16.50 -7.69 -1.77
CA LYS A 113 -15.48 -8.66 -2.20
C LYS A 113 -14.18 -7.99 -2.66
N ALA A 114 -14.25 -6.78 -3.23
CA ALA A 114 -13.09 -6.14 -3.86
C ALA A 114 -11.87 -5.98 -2.94
N PRO A 115 -11.98 -5.55 -1.66
CA PRO A 115 -10.82 -5.48 -0.77
C PRO A 115 -10.11 -6.82 -0.51
N PHE A 116 -10.83 -7.94 -0.65
CA PHE A 116 -10.26 -9.28 -0.49
C PHE A 116 -9.50 -9.72 -1.73
N ASP A 117 -10.04 -9.45 -2.92
CA ASP A 117 -9.41 -9.83 -4.19
C ASP A 117 -8.05 -9.16 -4.40
N TYR A 118 -7.94 -7.90 -3.98
CA TYR A 118 -6.68 -7.15 -4.03
C TYR A 118 -5.84 -7.32 -2.75
N SER A 119 -6.21 -8.23 -1.84
CA SER A 119 -5.49 -8.48 -0.57
C SER A 119 -5.25 -7.23 0.29
N VAL A 120 -6.11 -6.21 0.17
CA VAL A 120 -5.96 -4.93 0.87
C VAL A 120 -6.16 -5.11 2.37
N LEU A 121 -7.17 -5.90 2.77
CA LEU A 121 -7.41 -6.21 4.18
C LEU A 121 -6.28 -7.06 4.79
N THR A 122 -5.72 -8.00 4.03
CA THR A 122 -4.54 -8.78 4.45
C THR A 122 -3.34 -7.86 4.64
N SER A 123 -3.11 -6.92 3.71
CA SER A 123 -2.04 -5.93 3.81
C SER A 123 -2.22 -5.01 5.03
N ALA A 124 -3.45 -4.59 5.32
CA ALA A 124 -3.77 -3.82 6.52
C ALA A 124 -3.45 -4.59 7.82
N ALA A 125 -3.89 -5.84 7.91
CA ALA A 125 -3.62 -6.70 9.07
C ALA A 125 -2.13 -6.99 9.24
N ALA A 126 -1.40 -7.25 8.14
CA ALA A 126 0.04 -7.47 8.15
C ALA A 126 0.81 -6.22 8.60
N ALA A 127 0.40 -5.03 8.14
CA ALA A 127 0.97 -3.76 8.57
C ALA A 127 0.69 -3.50 10.06
N LEU A 128 -0.52 -3.81 10.54
CA LEU A 128 -0.85 -3.71 11.96
C LEU A 128 0.00 -4.66 12.81
N LEU A 129 0.16 -5.92 12.39
CA LEU A 129 1.07 -6.88 13.03
C LEU A 129 2.50 -6.34 13.07
N LEU A 130 3.01 -5.84 11.94
CA LEU A 130 4.35 -5.27 11.85
C LEU A 130 4.56 -4.12 12.83
N SER A 131 3.54 -3.30 13.09
CA SER A 131 3.63 -2.20 14.07
C SER A 131 3.88 -2.67 15.51
N THR A 132 3.63 -3.95 15.80
CA THR A 132 3.86 -4.58 17.11
C THR A 132 5.23 -5.28 17.20
N ILE A 133 5.86 -5.57 16.05
CA ILE A 133 7.18 -6.20 15.98
C ILE A 133 8.24 -5.12 16.28
N GLY A 134 8.66 -5.02 17.54
CA GLY A 134 9.47 -3.91 18.04
C GLY A 134 10.76 -3.64 17.25
N LYS A 135 11.59 -4.68 17.03
CA LYS A 135 12.79 -4.61 16.18
C LYS A 135 12.64 -5.56 15.01
N THR A 136 13.24 -5.22 13.87
CA THR A 136 13.30 -6.07 12.68
C THR A 136 14.72 -6.10 12.12
N VAL A 137 15.14 -7.17 11.46
CA VAL A 137 16.51 -7.27 10.93
C VAL A 137 16.79 -6.11 9.96
N PHE A 138 18.02 -5.58 9.98
CA PHE A 138 18.48 -4.46 9.13
C PHE A 138 17.68 -3.14 9.22
N ALA A 139 16.77 -2.98 10.19
CA ALA A 139 16.09 -1.71 10.40
C ALA A 139 17.09 -0.61 10.82
N VAL A 140 16.98 0.57 10.23
CA VAL A 140 17.68 1.77 10.69
C VAL A 140 17.32 2.08 12.14
N ASP A 141 16.07 1.85 12.55
CA ASP A 141 15.58 2.01 13.92
C ASP A 141 16.38 1.22 14.97
N ASN A 142 17.08 0.16 14.58
CA ASN A 142 17.90 -0.60 15.54
C ASN A 142 19.17 0.14 15.97
N ARG A 143 19.56 1.20 15.24
CA ARG A 143 20.80 1.95 15.42
C ARG A 143 20.61 3.32 16.07
N ILE A 144 19.36 3.70 16.33
CA ILE A 144 18.95 4.99 16.92
C ILE A 144 18.37 4.69 18.30
#